data_AF-A0A392P9L9-F1
#
_entry.id   AF-A0A392P9L9-F1
#
_cell.length_a   1.000
_cell.length_b   1.000
_cell.length_c   1.000
_cell.angle_alpha   90.00
_cell.angle_beta   90.00
_cell.angle_gamma   90.00
#
_symmetry.space_group_name_H-M   'P 1'
#
loop_
_entity.id
_entity.type
_entity.pdbx_description
1 polymer ?
#
loop_
_entity_poly.entity_id
_entity_poly.type
_entity_poly.pdbx_seq_one_letter_code
_entity_poly.pdbx_strand_id
1 'polypeptide(L)' 'RTLNEAQLNYTTTEKELLAVVFAFDKFRSYLVGTKAVVYIDHSANKYLIAKKDVKPRLIR' A
#
# COMPACT_ATOMS: atom_id res chain seq x y z
N ARG A 1 -5.50 -13.72 -4.53
CA ARG A 1 -6.67 -13.42 -3.67
C ARG A 1 -7.50 -12.35 -4.37
N THR A 2 -8.82 -12.46 -4.29
CA THR A 2 -9.77 -11.51 -4.89
C THR A 2 -10.02 -10.35 -3.91
N LEU A 3 -10.26 -9.15 -4.43
CA LEU A 3 -10.64 -7.98 -3.61
C LEU A 3 -11.99 -8.26 -2.93
N ASN A 4 -12.09 -7.97 -1.63
CA ASN A 4 -13.37 -8.03 -0.92
C ASN A 4 -14.33 -6.96 -1.44
N GLU A 5 -15.65 -7.13 -1.27
CA GLU A 5 -16.66 -6.17 -1.73
C GLU A 5 -16.40 -4.73 -1.26
N ALA A 6 -15.90 -4.56 -0.03
CA ALA A 6 -15.48 -3.25 0.47
C ALA A 6 -14.28 -2.67 -0.30
N GLN A 7 -13.34 -3.52 -0.70
CA GLN A 7 -12.13 -3.12 -1.44
C GLN A 7 -12.40 -2.89 -2.93
N LEU A 8 -13.48 -3.47 -3.48
CA LEU A 8 -13.92 -3.17 -4.84
C LEU A 8 -14.35 -1.70 -4.98
N ASN A 9 -14.95 -1.13 -3.94
CA ASN A 9 -15.38 0.27 -3.88
C ASN A 9 -14.25 1.27 -3.59
N TYR A 10 -13.01 0.79 -3.40
CA TYR A 10 -11.87 1.66 -3.17
C TYR A 10 -11.50 2.48 -4.41
N THR A 11 -11.05 3.71 -4.14
CA THR A 11 -10.46 4.59 -5.13
C THR A 11 -9.16 3.98 -5.68
N THR A 12 -8.73 4.41 -6.86
CA THR A 12 -7.53 3.88 -7.54
C THR A 12 -6.28 4.00 -6.64
N THR A 13 -6.16 5.13 -5.92
CA THR A 13 -5.13 5.41 -4.91
C THR A 13 -5.12 4.38 -3.77
N GLU A 14 -6.29 4.05 -3.22
CA GLU A 14 -6.42 3.09 -2.12
C GLU A 14 -6.10 1.66 -2.59
N LYS A 15 -6.48 1.31 -3.82
CA LYS A 15 -6.14 0.01 -4.43
C LYS A 15 -4.65 -0.14 -4.67
N GLU A 16 -3.98 0.92 -5.13
CA GLU A 16 -2.52 0.95 -5.28
C GLU A 16 -1.81 0.78 -3.93
N LEU A 17 -2.25 1.50 -2.89
CA LEU A 17 -1.68 1.35 -1.55
C LEU A 17 -1.87 -0.07 -1.01
N LEU A 18 -3.05 -0.65 -1.20
CA LEU A 18 -3.35 -2.02 -0.80
C LEU A 18 -2.44 -3.03 -1.52
N ALA A 19 -2.17 -2.83 -2.81
CA ALA A 19 -1.25 -3.66 -3.57
C ALA A 19 0.19 -3.57 -3.02
N VAL A 20 0.62 -2.38 -2.60
CA VAL A 20 1.94 -2.18 -1.96
C VAL A 20 2.02 -2.93 -0.63
N VAL A 21 1.03 -2.75 0.26
CA VAL A 21 0.98 -3.46 1.56
C VAL A 21 1.01 -4.97 1.34
N PHE A 22 0.21 -5.47 0.39
CA PHE A 22 0.18 -6.89 0.06
C PHE A 22 1.52 -7.41 -0.48
N ALA A 23 2.21 -6.64 -1.32
CA ALA A 23 3.53 -7.01 -1.81
C ALA A 23 4.54 -7.08 -0.65
N PHE A 24 4.53 -6.11 0.27
CA PHE A 24 5.41 -6.13 1.43
C PHE A 24 5.14 -7.31 2.37
N ASP A 25 3.87 -7.67 2.60
CA ASP A 25 3.52 -8.82 3.42
C ASP A 25 3.99 -10.13 2.77
N LYS A 26 3.76 -10.28 1.46
CA LYS A 26 4.17 -11.46 0.70
C LYS A 26 5.69 -11.62 0.60
N PHE A 27 6.40 -10.53 0.41
CA PHE A 27 7.86 -10.52 0.25
C PHE A 27 8.58 -10.19 1.56
N ARG A 28 7.89 -10.19 2.71
CA ARG A 28 8.45 -9.80 4.00
C ARG A 28 9.76 -10.53 4.32
N SER A 29 9.80 -11.83 4.12
CA SER A 29 11.00 -12.66 4.36
C SER A 29 12.21 -12.24 3.51
N TYR A 30 12.00 -11.64 2.35
CA TYR A 30 13.05 -11.17 1.43
C TYR A 30 13.42 -9.70 1.65
N LEU A 31 12.48 -8.91 2.18
CA LEU A 31 12.64 -7.47 2.39
C LEU A 31 13.14 -7.14 3.80
N VAL A 32 13.00 -8.06 4.76
CA VAL A 32 13.53 -7.89 6.12
C VAL A 32 15.05 -7.78 6.07
N GLY A 33 15.57 -6.63 6.50
CA GLY A 33 17.01 -6.32 6.49
C GLY A 33 17.52 -5.65 5.21
N THR A 34 16.66 -5.46 4.21
CA THR A 34 17.05 -4.90 2.89
C THR A 34 16.33 -3.58 2.64
N LYS A 35 17.04 -2.60 2.07
CA LYS A 35 16.43 -1.34 1.64
C LYS A 35 15.61 -1.57 0.36
N ALA A 36 14.30 -1.39 0.44
CA ALA A 36 13.39 -1.49 -0.70
C ALA A 36 12.98 -0.10 -1.20
N VAL A 37 12.99 0.11 -2.52
CA VAL A 37 12.48 1.32 -3.17
C VAL A 37 11.25 0.95 -3.98
N VAL A 38 10.11 1.53 -3.65
CA VAL A 38 8.83 1.29 -4.34
C VAL A 38 8.56 2.46 -5.29
N TYR A 39 8.46 2.15 -6.57
CA TYR A 39 8.02 3.11 -7.59
C TYR A 39 6.51 2.97 -7.78
N ILE A 40 5.78 4.04 -7.48
CA ILE A 40 4.33 4.12 -7.64
C ILE A 40 4.08 5.23 -8.66
N ASP A 41 3.18 4.95 -9.61
CA ASP A 41 2.83 5.85 -10.71
C ASP A 41 2.16 7.13 -10.20
N HIS A 42 1.41 7.05 -9.10
CA HIS A 42 0.73 8.20 -8.54
C HIS A 42 1.51 8.91 -7.41
N SER A 43 1.84 10.19 -7.65
CA SER A 43 2.51 11.08 -6.69
C SER A 43 1.74 11.28 -5.38
N ALA A 44 0.41 11.21 -5.39
CA ALA A 44 -0.42 11.31 -4.18
C ALA A 44 -0.12 10.20 -3.17
N ASN A 45 0.26 8.99 -3.63
CA ASN A 45 0.58 7.87 -2.75
C ASN A 45 1.92 8.05 -2.05
N LYS A 46 2.89 8.71 -2.72
CA LYS A 46 4.15 9.10 -2.08
C LYS A 46 3.91 10.06 -0.91
N TYR A 47 2.99 11.02 -1.09
CA TYR A 47 2.61 11.94 -0.01
C TYR A 47 1.86 11.24 1.12
N LEU A 48 0.96 10.29 0.80
CA LEU A 48 0.24 9.52 1.79
C LEU A 48 1.19 8.67 2.64
N ILE A 49 2.11 7.93 2.03
CA ILE A 49 3.08 7.09 2.76
C ILE A 49 4.04 7.95 3.62
N ALA A 50 4.40 9.15 3.17
CA ALA A 50 5.25 10.07 3.92
C ALA A 50 4.51 10.77 5.08
N LYS A 51 3.18 10.90 5.02
CA LYS A 51 2.38 11.46 6.10
C LYS A 51 2.23 10.42 7.21
N LYS A 52 2.87 10.67 8.35
CA LYS A 52 2.76 9.83 9.56
C LYS A 52 1.31 9.68 10.08
N ASP A 53 0.41 10.58 9.65
CA ASP A 53 -1.02 10.60 9.92
C ASP A 53 -1.85 10.19 8.69
N VAL A 54 -1.66 8.96 8.18
CA VAL A 54 -2.65 8.38 7.28
C VAL A 54 -3.85 7.96 8.11
N LYS A 55 -5.07 8.29 7.66
CA LYS A 55 -6.30 7.87 8.33
C LYS A 55 -6.21 6.37 8.64
N PRO A 56 -6.51 5.92 9.87
CA PRO A 56 -6.35 4.51 10.28
C PRO A 56 -7.15 3.52 9.42
N ARG A 57 -8.14 4.01 8.67
CA ARG A 57 -8.87 3.23 7.66
C ARG A 57 -8.00 2.77 6.48
N LEU A 58 -6.90 3.45 6.16
CA LEU A 58 -5.98 3.10 5.07
C LEU A 58 -4.79 2.23 5.53
N ILE A 59 -4.53 2.16 6.84
CA ILE A 59 -3.39 1.43 7.42
C ILE A 59 -3.78 -0.01 7.85
N ARG A 60 -5.07 -0.35 7.85
CA ARG A 60 -5.57 -1.65 8.33
C ARG A 60 -5.67 -2.72 7.24
#